data_AF-A0A353NN50-F1
#
_entry.id   AF-A0A353NN50-F1
#
_cell.length_a   1.000
_cell.length_b   1.000
_cell.length_c   1.000
_cell.angle_alpha   90.00
_cell.angle_beta   90.00
_cell.angle_gamma   90.00
#
_symmetry.space_group_name_H-M   'P 1'
#
loop_
_entity.id
_entity.type
_entity.pdbx_description
1 polymer ?
#
loop_
_entity_poly.entity_id
_entity_poly.type
_entity_poly.pdbx_seq_one_letter_code
_entity_poly.pdbx_strand_id
1 'polypeptide(L)'
;VYAPIVPGLKGVSGEAEECAVGVEQWLFSVGVTEKLEDMGYKESDVDKLVNLAFNTPSLDILLGVAPIKADEKVVRAIYEESMKPMA
;
A
#
# COMPACT_ATOMS: atom_id res chain seq x y z
N VAL A 1 11.40 -13.11 -3.98
CA VAL A 1 10.02 -13.37 -3.52
C VAL A 1 9.00 -13.03 -4.62
N TYR A 2 9.06 -11.84 -5.22
CA TYR A 2 8.03 -11.35 -6.16
C TYR A 2 8.10 -11.85 -7.62
N ALA A 3 9.18 -12.50 -8.05
CA ALA A 3 9.34 -12.97 -9.43
C ALA A 3 8.19 -13.85 -9.99
N PRO A 4 7.48 -14.68 -9.20
CA PRO A 4 6.30 -15.41 -9.68
C PRO A 4 5.08 -14.52 -9.97
N ILE A 5 5.03 -13.32 -9.39
CA ILE A 5 3.94 -12.35 -9.56
C ILE A 5 4.32 -11.34 -10.65
N VAL A 6 5.55 -10.85 -10.62
CA VAL A 6 6.13 -9.90 -11.59
C VAL A 6 7.33 -10.57 -12.26
N PRO A 7 7.14 -11.25 -13.40
CA PRO A 7 8.20 -11.99 -14.07
C PRO A 7 9.37 -11.08 -14.46
N GLY A 8 10.59 -11.54 -14.18
CA GLY A 8 11.82 -10.82 -14.57
C GLY A 8 12.53 -10.08 -13.43
N LEU A 9 11.85 -9.84 -12.30
CA LEU A 9 12.46 -9.22 -11.13
C LEU A 9 13.62 -10.05 -10.57
N LYS A 10 14.73 -9.38 -10.26
CA LYS A 10 15.94 -10.00 -9.69
C LYS A 10 16.05 -9.80 -8.17
N GLY A 11 15.26 -8.91 -7.59
CA GLY A 11 15.29 -8.54 -6.18
C GLY A 11 16.40 -7.54 -5.86
N VAL A 12 16.74 -6.64 -6.79
CA VAL A 12 17.74 -5.59 -6.55
C VAL A 12 17.06 -4.27 -6.17
N SER A 13 17.77 -3.41 -5.43
CA SER A 13 17.21 -2.19 -4.83
C SER A 13 16.52 -1.22 -5.81
N GLY A 14 16.93 -1.24 -7.08
CA GLY A 14 16.37 -0.37 -8.12
C GLY A 14 15.02 -0.82 -8.69
N GLU A 15 14.50 -1.97 -8.29
CA GLU A 15 13.27 -2.57 -8.84
C GLU A 15 12.02 -2.29 -7.98
N ALA A 16 12.12 -1.44 -6.94
CA ALA A 16 11.03 -1.27 -5.98
C ALA A 16 9.71 -0.76 -6.62
N GLU A 17 9.81 0.25 -7.48
CA GLU A 17 8.66 0.84 -8.17
C GLU A 17 8.07 -0.12 -9.21
N GLU A 18 8.92 -0.74 -10.03
CA GLU A 18 8.52 -1.79 -10.99
C GLU A 18 7.80 -2.95 -10.28
N CYS A 19 8.31 -3.36 -9.12
CA CYS A 19 7.70 -4.39 -8.30
C CYS A 19 6.33 -3.96 -7.77
N ALA A 20 6.18 -2.71 -7.29
CA ALA A 20 4.91 -2.20 -6.77
C ALA A 20 3.83 -2.16 -7.87
N VAL A 21 4.16 -1.57 -9.02
CA VAL A 21 3.26 -1.48 -10.19
C VAL A 21 2.89 -2.88 -10.69
N GLY A 22 3.87 -3.79 -10.82
CA GLY A 22 3.60 -5.15 -11.28
C GLY A 22 2.71 -5.95 -10.33
N VAL A 23 2.87 -5.77 -9.01
CA VAL A 23 2.00 -6.41 -8.02
C VAL A 23 0.58 -5.86 -8.09
N GLU A 24 0.40 -4.55 -8.28
CA GLU A 24 -0.92 -3.96 -8.48
C GLU A 24 -1.60 -4.48 -9.76
N GLN A 25 -0.89 -4.50 -10.88
CA GLN A 25 -1.41 -5.05 -12.14
C GLN A 25 -1.80 -6.51 -12.01
N TRP A 26 -1.04 -7.29 -11.24
CA TRP A 26 -1.39 -8.66 -10.93
C TRP A 26 -2.67 -8.76 -10.08
N LEU A 27 -2.81 -7.96 -9.02
CA LEU A 27 -4.04 -7.89 -8.21
C LEU A 27 -5.26 -7.55 -9.08
N PHE A 28 -5.10 -6.62 -10.01
CA PHE A 28 -6.14 -6.22 -10.96
C PHE A 28 -6.51 -7.39 -11.89
N SER A 29 -5.51 -8.15 -12.37
CA SER A 29 -5.74 -9.31 -13.25
C SER A 29 -6.54 -10.44 -12.58
N VAL A 30 -6.53 -10.51 -11.25
CA VAL A 30 -7.30 -11.50 -10.46
C VAL A 30 -8.60 -10.92 -9.86
N GLY A 31 -8.99 -9.71 -10.29
CA GLY A 31 -10.27 -9.09 -9.96
C GLY A 31 -10.26 -8.10 -8.79
N VAL A 32 -9.13 -7.89 -8.12
CA VAL A 32 -8.98 -6.87 -7.07
C VAL A 32 -8.61 -5.54 -7.74
N THR A 33 -9.61 -4.87 -8.30
CA THR A 33 -9.42 -3.68 -9.17
C THR A 33 -9.78 -2.35 -8.50
N GLU A 34 -10.33 -2.40 -7.29
CA GLU A 34 -10.79 -1.22 -6.55
C GLU A 34 -9.65 -0.56 -5.78
N LYS A 35 -9.64 0.76 -5.79
CA LYS A 35 -8.80 1.62 -4.96
C LYS A 35 -9.68 2.37 -3.96
N LEU A 36 -9.09 3.15 -3.07
CA LEU A 36 -9.85 3.79 -1.99
C LEU A 36 -10.93 4.74 -2.52
N GLU A 37 -10.69 5.46 -3.61
CA GLU A 37 -11.70 6.32 -4.23
C GLU A 37 -12.91 5.53 -4.77
N ASP A 38 -12.69 4.36 -5.36
CA ASP A 38 -13.76 3.50 -5.87
C ASP A 38 -14.68 3.00 -4.74
N MET A 39 -14.12 2.89 -3.53
CA MET A 39 -14.84 2.52 -2.31
C MET A 39 -15.51 3.72 -1.61
N GLY A 40 -15.34 4.94 -2.14
CA GLY A 40 -15.96 6.16 -1.63
C GLY A 40 -15.16 6.92 -0.58
N TYR A 41 -13.89 6.56 -0.34
CA TYR A 41 -12.98 7.36 0.49
C TYR A 41 -12.53 8.62 -0.25
N LYS A 42 -12.21 9.66 0.51
CA LYS A 42 -11.75 10.96 0.01
C LYS A 42 -10.42 11.33 0.65
N GLU A 43 -9.70 12.26 0.04
CA GLU A 43 -8.47 12.82 0.62
C GLU A 43 -8.71 13.38 2.03
N SER A 44 -9.90 13.94 2.30
CA SER A 44 -10.31 14.43 3.61
C SER A 44 -10.43 13.33 4.69
N ASP A 45 -10.51 12.06 4.29
CA ASP A 45 -10.59 10.93 5.22
C ASP A 45 -9.21 10.43 5.66
N VAL A 46 -8.13 10.80 4.96
CA VAL A 46 -6.76 10.30 5.20
C VAL A 46 -6.31 10.56 6.63
N ASP A 47 -6.53 11.76 7.18
CA ASP A 47 -6.17 12.10 8.56
C ASP A 47 -6.82 11.14 9.57
N LYS A 48 -8.09 10.82 9.34
CA LYS A 48 -8.85 9.91 10.20
C LYS A 48 -8.34 8.48 10.05
N LEU A 49 -8.04 8.04 8.84
CA LEU A 49 -7.51 6.70 8.55
C LEU A 49 -6.12 6.48 9.18
N VAL A 50 -5.23 7.48 9.08
CA VAL A 50 -3.93 7.48 9.76
C VAL A 50 -4.13 7.39 11.27
N ASN A 51 -4.98 8.23 11.84
CA ASN A 51 -5.28 8.19 13.27
C ASN A 51 -5.80 6.81 13.73
N LEU A 52 -6.69 6.19 12.95
CA LEU A 52 -7.23 4.87 13.26
C LEU A 52 -6.15 3.78 13.22
N ALA A 53 -5.17 3.86 12.31
CA ALA A 53 -4.09 2.88 12.22
C ALA A 53 -3.24 2.81 13.52
N PHE A 54 -3.01 3.96 14.16
CA PHE A 54 -2.23 4.04 15.41
C PHE A 54 -3.07 3.86 16.68
N ASN A 55 -4.35 4.20 16.66
CA ASN A 55 -5.17 4.27 17.88
C ASN A 55 -6.23 3.18 17.99
N THR A 56 -6.43 2.36 16.95
CA THR A 56 -7.32 1.19 17.05
C THR A 56 -6.56 0.02 17.65
N PRO A 57 -7.05 -0.60 18.74
CA PRO A 57 -6.44 -1.78 19.32
C PRO A 57 -6.18 -2.87 18.26
N SER A 58 -5.04 -3.55 18.36
CA SER A 58 -4.51 -4.53 17.39
C SER A 58 -3.89 -3.95 16.12
N LEU A 59 -4.32 -2.79 15.60
CA LEU A 59 -3.71 -2.22 14.39
C LEU A 59 -2.31 -1.66 14.65
N ASP A 60 -2.11 -0.98 15.78
CA ASP A 60 -0.80 -0.46 16.20
C ASP A 60 0.26 -1.58 16.33
N ILE A 61 -0.16 -2.76 16.81
CA ILE A 61 0.73 -3.92 16.91
C ILE A 61 1.22 -4.36 15.52
N LEU A 62 0.39 -4.26 14.49
CA LEU A 62 0.78 -4.60 13.11
C LEU A 62 1.79 -3.59 12.54
N LEU A 63 1.72 -2.32 12.94
CA LEU A 63 2.74 -1.33 12.57
C LEU A 63 4.11 -1.69 13.15
N GLY A 64 4.13 -2.30 14.34
CA GLY A 64 5.34 -2.78 15.01
C GLY A 64 6.06 -3.95 14.31
N VAL A 65 5.40 -4.67 13.39
CA VAL A 65 6.04 -5.77 12.62
C VAL A 65 6.62 -5.32 11.28
N ALA A 66 6.44 -4.06 10.91
CA ALA A 66 6.94 -3.53 9.65
C ALA A 66 8.49 -3.58 9.61
N PRO A 67 9.09 -3.84 8.43
CA PRO A 67 10.56 -3.89 8.28
C PRO A 67 11.23 -2.50 8.37
N ILE A 68 10.43 -1.44 8.39
CA ILE A 68 10.85 -0.05 8.57
C ILE A 68 10.02 0.59 9.67
N LYS A 69 10.49 1.72 10.21
CA LYS A 69 9.70 2.52 11.14
C LYS A 69 8.42 3.03 10.45
N ALA A 70 7.26 2.57 10.92
CA ALA A 70 5.96 3.06 10.50
C ALA A 70 5.57 4.31 11.30
N ASP A 71 6.01 5.48 10.87
CA ASP A 71 5.53 6.75 11.43
C ASP A 71 4.31 7.30 10.68
N GLU A 72 3.67 8.33 11.23
CA GLU A 72 2.45 8.91 10.64
C GLU A 72 2.66 9.39 9.19
N LYS A 73 3.87 9.85 8.85
CA LYS A 73 4.18 10.31 7.50
C LYS A 73 4.22 9.14 6.52
N VAL A 74 4.83 8.03 6.90
CA VAL A 74 4.87 6.80 6.09
C VAL A 74 3.46 6.23 5.92
N VAL A 75 2.68 6.13 7.01
CA VAL A 75 1.30 5.60 6.94
C VAL A 75 0.38 6.50 6.11
N ARG A 76 0.53 7.82 6.21
CA ARG A 76 -0.16 8.78 5.36
C ARG A 76 0.13 8.56 3.88
N ALA A 77 1.41 8.45 3.52
CA ALA A 77 1.81 8.23 2.13
C ALA A 77 1.18 6.96 1.55
N ILE A 78 1.10 5.87 2.34
CA ILE A 78 0.43 4.63 1.91
C ILE A 78 -1.05 4.88 1.57
N TYR A 79 -1.80 5.61 2.40
CA TYR A 79 -3.20 5.92 2.11
C TYR A 79 -3.34 6.85 0.90
N GLU A 80 -2.50 7.88 0.79
CA GLU A 80 -2.52 8.83 -0.33
C GLU A 80 -2.20 8.13 -1.67
N GLU A 81 -1.18 7.28 -1.71
CA GLU A 81 -0.82 6.49 -2.90
C GLU A 81 -1.85 5.39 -3.23
N SER A 82 -2.64 4.96 -2.25
CA SER A 82 -3.71 3.97 -2.44
C SER A 82 -5.02 4.56 -2.96
N MET A 83 -5.13 5.88 -3.11
CA MET A 83 -6.34 6.55 -3.60
C MET A 83 -6.70 6.15 -5.03
N LYS A 84 -5.68 6.03 -5.90
CA LYS A 84 -5.83 5.77 -7.33
C LYS A 84 -4.83 4.72 -7.80
N PRO A 85 -5.07 4.04 -8.93
CA PRO A 85 -4.11 3.08 -9.50
C PRO A 85 -2.74 3.73 -9.71
N MET A 86 -1.68 2.95 -9.53
CA MET A 86 -0.32 3.37 -9.88
C MET A 86 -0.23 3.50 -11.40
N ALA A 87 0.40 4.59 -11.87
CA ALA A 87 0.51 4.91 -13.30
C ALA A 87 1.52 3.98 -14.03
#